data_AF-A0A2S3X9M3-F1
#
_entry.id   AF-A0A2S3X9M3-F1
#
_cell.length_a   1.000
_cell.length_b   1.000
_cell.length_c   1.000
_cell.angle_alpha   90.00
_cell.angle_beta   90.00
_cell.angle_gamma   90.00
#
_symmetry.space_group_name_H-M   'P 1'
#
loop_
_entity.id
_entity.type
_entity.pdbx_description
1 polymer ?
#
loop_
_entity_poly.entity_id
_entity_poly.type
_entity_poly.pdbx_seq_one_letter_code
_entity_poly.pdbx_strand_id
1 'polypeptide(L)'
;MLQYGQKSFLIVDDFTDFRTSTRSMLRELGVRDVDTADSGEQALRMCGQKRYDYVLQDFHLGDGKKNGQQVLEDLILDKLISHECVFIMVTAESSQAIVLSALEHEPDAYLTKPFNRVGLAQRLDKLTQRKTLLKPILQALDRGRPAEVLAACAELCKKDPRFAPLCLRYRADALRDLNRFDELEKFLKSILASRPQPWVYSALGSLMHKRGQYAQAQGVYEQALKAFPIMPGLYDGMAEVLVAQGETKRAQGMLEEAVRLSPLAVRRQAALGKLALDNEDFESASKAFRHAVNQGQSSRYKDAESNLGLVQALMSKNAGFGLDARARVEINTVLSEVAKDNLEDQGLQVRARLMKAASLQQAGDPETAAKLTEQAMQRLEKMDQFFSVEAALTVARQLQSLGQEAAGGSILKGCVETYGDDPKVMQSVAKLTNDPAVLGAVTEAVDLNRQGVRSYQAGQLNEALQMFRKALSLQPKNISIALNTAQALLRIGGEVTPPAIQQECRDCLARVAGIPASDSRYDRYRKLHIKVFGA
;
A
#
# COMPACT_ATOMS: atom_id res chain seq x y z
N MET A 1 33.05 26.91 8.61
CA MET A 1 33.00 25.53 8.07
C MET A 1 32.50 24.64 9.19
N LEU A 2 31.44 23.87 8.98
CA LEU A 2 30.94 22.94 10.01
C LEU A 2 31.99 21.87 10.29
N GLN A 3 32.16 21.46 11.54
CA GLN A 3 33.12 20.40 11.90
C GLN A 3 32.46 19.02 11.72
N TYR A 4 32.88 18.30 10.69
CA TYR A 4 32.41 16.93 10.41
C TYR A 4 33.18 15.84 11.17
N GLY A 5 34.13 16.21 12.04
CA GLY A 5 35.05 15.26 12.68
C GLY A 5 34.40 14.22 13.61
N GLN A 6 33.16 14.46 14.04
CA GLN A 6 32.35 13.54 14.86
C GLN A 6 31.15 12.95 14.10
N LYS A 7 31.07 13.17 12.79
CA LYS A 7 29.94 12.73 11.96
C LYS A 7 30.27 11.42 11.26
N SER A 8 29.29 10.51 11.24
CA SER A 8 29.41 9.21 10.56
C SER A 8 28.79 9.26 9.15
N PHE A 9 29.55 8.80 8.17
CA PHE A 9 29.14 8.77 6.76
C PHE A 9 29.09 7.34 6.23
N LEU A 10 28.08 7.05 5.41
CA LEU A 10 28.01 5.86 4.57
C LEU A 10 27.99 6.28 3.10
N ILE A 11 28.93 5.76 2.30
CA ILE A 11 28.93 5.90 0.84
C ILE A 11 28.47 4.58 0.23
N VAL A 12 27.41 4.61 -0.56
CA VAL A 12 26.84 3.42 -1.20
C VAL A 12 26.89 3.61 -2.70
N ASP A 13 27.69 2.81 -3.40
CA ASP A 13 27.93 2.93 -4.83
C ASP A 13 28.52 1.62 -5.33
N ASP A 14 28.18 1.12 -6.51
CA ASP A 14 28.77 -0.11 -7.04
C ASP A 14 30.22 0.11 -7.54
N PHE A 15 30.57 1.35 -7.92
CA PHE A 15 31.85 1.65 -8.51
C PHE A 15 32.93 2.03 -7.48
N THR A 16 33.95 1.17 -7.35
CA THR A 16 35.03 1.29 -6.35
C THR A 16 35.82 2.60 -6.43
N ASP A 17 36.10 3.09 -7.64
CA ASP A 17 36.85 4.33 -7.82
C ASP A 17 36.06 5.54 -7.33
N PHE A 18 34.74 5.53 -7.54
CA PHE A 18 33.86 6.58 -7.05
C PHE A 18 33.76 6.57 -5.52
N ARG A 19 33.61 5.39 -4.90
CA ARG A 19 33.67 5.26 -3.43
C ARG A 19 34.98 5.80 -2.87
N THR A 20 36.10 5.46 -3.51
CA THR A 20 37.44 5.88 -3.09
C THR A 20 37.61 7.40 -3.21
N SER A 21 37.24 7.98 -4.35
CA SER A 21 37.29 9.42 -4.60
C SER A 21 36.41 10.21 -3.61
N THR A 22 35.17 9.78 -3.42
CA THR A 22 34.23 10.42 -2.48
C THR A 22 34.73 10.33 -1.04
N ARG A 23 35.27 9.19 -0.63
CA ARG A 23 35.88 9.01 0.68
C ARG A 23 37.07 9.95 0.87
N SER A 24 37.96 10.10 -0.12
CA SER A 24 39.08 11.05 -0.05
C SER A 24 38.60 12.49 0.11
N MET A 25 37.60 12.90 -0.67
CA MET A 25 36.99 14.23 -0.53
C MET A 25 36.41 14.47 0.87
N LEU A 26 35.71 13.49 1.45
CA LEU A 26 35.18 13.60 2.82
C LEU A 26 36.30 13.67 3.87
N ARG A 27 37.39 12.92 3.69
CA ARG A 27 38.56 12.95 4.60
C ARG A 27 39.24 14.31 4.58
N GLU A 28 39.38 14.93 3.41
CA GLU A 28 39.89 16.30 3.26
C GLU A 28 38.97 17.35 3.89
N LEU A 29 37.65 17.07 3.97
CA LEU A 29 36.68 17.89 4.71
C LEU A 29 36.70 17.62 6.23
N GLY A 30 37.61 16.77 6.70
CA GLY A 30 37.82 16.48 8.12
C GLY A 30 36.92 15.38 8.70
N VAL A 31 36.21 14.63 7.85
CA VAL A 31 35.38 13.48 8.29
C VAL A 31 36.28 12.33 8.73
N ARG A 32 36.05 11.79 9.94
CA ARG A 32 36.86 10.69 10.50
C ARG A 32 36.23 9.31 10.37
N ASP A 33 34.91 9.25 10.25
CA ASP A 33 34.15 8.01 10.19
C ASP A 33 33.42 7.92 8.85
N VAL A 34 33.99 7.12 7.93
CA VAL A 34 33.47 6.96 6.56
C VAL A 34 33.50 5.48 6.21
N ASP A 35 32.32 4.89 6.17
CA ASP A 35 32.09 3.53 5.73
C ASP A 35 31.66 3.51 4.26
N THR A 36 31.83 2.36 3.62
CA THR A 36 31.47 2.15 2.21
C THR A 36 30.69 0.86 2.03
N ALA A 37 29.63 0.90 1.22
CA ALA A 37 28.91 -0.27 0.75
C ALA A 37 28.92 -0.33 -0.79
N ASP A 38 29.03 -1.53 -1.34
CA ASP A 38 29.04 -1.78 -2.80
C ASP A 38 27.67 -2.17 -3.37
N SER A 39 26.68 -2.37 -2.49
CA SER A 39 25.35 -2.88 -2.84
C SER A 39 24.29 -2.35 -1.88
N GLY A 40 23.03 -2.35 -2.34
CA GLY A 40 21.89 -1.92 -1.53
C GLY A 40 21.66 -2.81 -0.31
N GLU A 41 21.82 -4.12 -0.46
CA GLU A 41 21.68 -5.08 0.64
C GLU A 41 22.74 -4.84 1.74
N GLN A 42 23.98 -4.53 1.36
CA GLN A 42 25.03 -4.20 2.32
C GLN A 42 24.71 -2.90 3.05
N ALA A 43 24.25 -1.86 2.34
CA ALA A 43 23.84 -0.60 2.94
C ALA A 43 22.74 -0.80 3.99
N LEU A 44 21.71 -1.61 3.69
CA LEU A 44 20.63 -1.93 4.63
C LEU A 44 21.15 -2.63 5.88
N ARG A 45 22.03 -3.65 5.73
CA ARG A 45 22.64 -4.33 6.88
C ARG A 45 23.46 -3.38 7.75
N MET A 46 24.24 -2.50 7.12
CA MET A 46 25.08 -1.53 7.85
C MET A 46 24.23 -0.51 8.60
N CYS A 47 23.18 0.05 7.98
CA CYS A 47 22.25 0.95 8.65
C CYS A 47 21.46 0.28 9.78
N GLY A 48 21.24 -1.04 9.71
CA GLY A 48 20.68 -1.82 10.81
C GLY A 48 21.62 -2.01 12.01
N GLN A 49 22.94 -1.96 11.78
CA GLN A 49 23.96 -2.15 12.82
C GLN A 49 24.49 -0.83 13.38
N LYS A 50 24.51 0.23 12.56
CA LYS A 50 25.10 1.53 12.88
C LYS A 50 24.20 2.64 12.35
N ARG A 51 23.93 3.63 13.21
CA ARG A 51 23.24 4.86 12.80
C ARG A 51 24.24 5.81 12.13
N TYR A 52 23.93 6.19 10.91
CA TYR A 52 24.72 7.16 10.15
C TYR A 52 24.10 8.56 10.23
N ASP A 53 24.94 9.60 10.33
CA ASP A 53 24.50 10.99 10.18
C ASP A 53 24.25 11.36 8.71
N TYR A 54 25.04 10.78 7.79
CA TYR A 54 24.96 11.04 6.35
C TYR A 54 25.01 9.74 5.55
N VAL A 55 24.14 9.65 4.55
CA VAL A 55 24.14 8.57 3.56
C VAL A 55 24.22 9.21 2.16
N LEU A 56 25.29 8.89 1.43
CA LEU A 56 25.48 9.29 0.04
C LEU A 56 25.33 8.03 -0.80
N GLN A 57 24.22 7.91 -1.52
CA GLN A 57 23.85 6.65 -2.17
C GLN A 57 23.59 6.85 -3.65
N ASP A 58 24.21 6.00 -4.47
CA ASP A 58 23.95 5.97 -5.90
C ASP A 58 22.54 5.45 -6.21
N PHE A 59 21.97 5.95 -7.30
CA PHE A 59 20.70 5.47 -7.82
C PHE A 59 20.85 4.07 -8.45
N HIS A 60 21.96 3.80 -9.14
CA HIS A 60 22.25 2.49 -9.73
C HIS A 60 23.27 1.76 -8.85
N LEU A 61 22.95 0.56 -8.39
CA LEU A 61 23.80 -0.21 -7.47
C LEU A 61 24.32 -1.51 -8.07
N GLY A 62 24.29 -1.64 -9.41
CA GLY A 62 25.01 -2.66 -10.20
C GLY A 62 24.58 -4.13 -10.03
N ASP A 63 24.02 -4.51 -8.88
CA ASP A 63 23.73 -5.90 -8.50
C ASP A 63 22.43 -6.45 -9.11
N GLY A 64 21.63 -5.59 -9.75
CA GLY A 64 20.32 -5.93 -10.30
C GLY A 64 19.28 -6.30 -9.23
N LYS A 65 19.64 -6.22 -7.94
CA LYS A 65 18.78 -6.54 -6.81
C LYS A 65 18.09 -5.30 -6.28
N LYS A 66 18.78 -4.21 -5.96
CA LYS A 66 18.05 -3.01 -5.48
C LYS A 66 18.58 -1.77 -6.16
N ASN A 67 17.68 -0.95 -6.70
CA ASN A 67 18.03 0.41 -7.08
C ASN A 67 18.03 1.32 -5.84
N GLY A 68 18.61 2.50 -5.98
CA GLY A 68 18.77 3.42 -4.86
C GLY A 68 17.44 3.91 -4.28
N GLN A 69 16.40 4.05 -5.11
CA GLN A 69 15.07 4.43 -4.62
C GLN A 69 14.50 3.37 -3.67
N GLN A 70 14.60 2.09 -4.04
CA GLN A 70 14.16 0.97 -3.21
C GLN A 70 14.93 0.91 -1.89
N VAL A 71 16.24 1.18 -1.90
CA VAL A 71 17.04 1.21 -0.66
C VAL A 71 16.62 2.37 0.24
N LEU A 72 16.42 3.59 -0.29
CA LEU A 72 15.96 4.73 0.51
C LEU A 72 14.62 4.42 1.18
N GLU A 73 13.70 3.86 0.40
CA GLU A 73 12.43 3.42 0.91
C GLU A 73 12.59 2.37 2.02
N ASP A 74 13.47 1.39 1.81
CA ASP A 74 13.79 0.35 2.77
C ASP A 74 14.26 0.93 4.11
N LEU A 75 15.19 1.87 4.05
CA LEU A 75 15.73 2.59 5.20
C LEU A 75 14.67 3.38 5.97
N ILE A 76 13.70 4.01 5.28
CA ILE A 76 12.65 4.82 5.90
C ILE A 76 11.60 3.94 6.60
N LEU A 77 11.02 2.98 5.88
CA LEU A 77 9.92 2.17 6.43
C LEU A 77 10.38 1.25 7.57
N ASP A 78 11.59 0.69 7.46
CA ASP A 78 12.17 -0.17 8.50
C ASP A 78 12.83 0.66 9.62
N LYS A 79 12.75 2.00 9.53
CA LYS A 79 13.32 2.96 10.50
C LYS A 79 14.81 2.73 10.76
N LEU A 80 15.56 2.36 9.73
CA LEU A 80 17.01 2.14 9.76
C LEU A 80 17.80 3.45 9.70
N ILE A 81 17.16 4.54 9.27
CA ILE A 81 17.67 5.91 9.43
C ILE A 81 16.69 6.75 10.26
N SER A 82 17.22 7.75 10.99
CA SER A 82 16.42 8.77 11.67
C SER A 82 16.07 9.89 10.69
N HIS A 83 14.99 10.63 10.96
CA HIS A 83 14.67 11.86 10.21
C HIS A 83 15.78 12.93 10.28
N GLU A 84 16.68 12.86 11.28
CA GLU A 84 17.88 13.72 11.37
C GLU A 84 18.97 13.36 10.34
N CYS A 85 19.00 12.11 9.86
CA CYS A 85 19.98 11.65 8.87
C CYS A 85 19.84 12.48 7.58
N VAL A 86 20.97 12.94 7.05
CA VAL A 86 21.05 13.60 5.75
C VAL A 86 21.22 12.52 4.67
N PHE A 87 20.16 12.30 3.91
CA PHE A 87 20.18 11.35 2.80
C PHE A 87 20.31 12.06 1.46
N ILE A 88 21.39 11.79 0.73
CA ILE A 88 21.66 12.36 -0.58
C ILE A 88 21.63 11.25 -1.62
N MET A 89 20.69 11.36 -2.56
CA MET A 89 20.70 10.53 -3.76
C MET A 89 21.76 11.07 -4.73
N VAL A 90 22.73 10.24 -5.06
CA VAL A 90 23.77 10.53 -6.04
C VAL A 90 23.37 9.85 -7.34
N THR A 91 23.48 10.52 -8.49
CA THR A 91 23.11 9.91 -9.77
C THR A 91 23.92 10.49 -10.92
N ALA A 92 24.26 9.67 -11.92
CA ALA A 92 24.78 10.14 -13.21
C ALA A 92 23.67 10.56 -14.18
N GLU A 93 22.42 10.22 -13.87
CA GLU A 93 21.28 10.34 -14.77
C GLU A 93 20.55 11.67 -14.58
N SER A 94 20.24 12.31 -15.70
CA SER A 94 19.52 13.61 -15.74
C SER A 94 18.13 13.51 -16.38
N SER A 95 17.71 12.33 -16.84
CA SER A 95 16.38 12.15 -17.41
C SER A 95 15.28 12.50 -16.42
N GLN A 96 14.27 13.20 -16.93
CA GLN A 96 13.12 13.64 -16.15
C GLN A 96 12.41 12.47 -15.44
N ALA A 97 12.31 11.31 -16.10
CA ALA A 97 11.65 10.13 -15.54
C ALA A 97 12.34 9.62 -14.26
N ILE A 98 13.67 9.55 -14.24
CA ILE A 98 14.43 9.07 -13.08
C ILE A 98 14.42 10.12 -11.95
N VAL A 99 14.51 11.40 -12.31
CA VAL A 99 14.38 12.49 -11.32
C VAL A 99 13.00 12.48 -10.67
N LEU A 100 11.92 12.37 -11.46
CA LEU A 100 10.55 12.32 -10.94
C LEU A 100 10.31 11.07 -10.08
N SER A 101 10.77 9.90 -10.53
CA SER A 101 10.65 8.65 -9.77
C SER A 101 11.36 8.75 -8.41
N ALA A 102 12.59 9.26 -8.40
CA ALA A 102 13.32 9.41 -7.17
C ALA A 102 12.67 10.46 -6.24
N LEU A 103 12.08 11.54 -6.80
CA LEU A 103 11.48 12.61 -6.02
C LEU A 103 10.27 12.15 -5.20
N GLU A 104 9.60 11.08 -5.62
CA GLU A 104 8.45 10.51 -4.90
C GLU A 104 8.82 10.05 -3.48
N HIS A 105 10.09 9.73 -3.23
CA HIS A 105 10.58 9.22 -1.93
C HIS A 105 11.43 10.25 -1.18
N GLU A 106 11.48 11.48 -1.71
CA GLU A 106 11.94 12.70 -1.06
C GLU A 106 13.29 12.60 -0.32
N PRO A 107 14.40 12.26 -1.01
CA PRO A 107 15.72 12.45 -0.43
C PRO A 107 15.93 13.92 -0.07
N ASP A 108 16.81 14.19 0.90
CA ASP A 108 17.10 15.57 1.32
C ASP A 108 17.72 16.40 0.17
N ALA A 109 18.45 15.72 -0.72
CA ALA A 109 19.00 16.32 -1.93
C ALA A 109 19.38 15.28 -2.99
N TYR A 110 19.52 15.78 -4.22
CA TYR A 110 20.20 15.11 -5.32
C TYR A 110 21.59 15.66 -5.54
N LEU A 111 22.51 14.82 -5.99
CA LEU A 111 23.84 15.21 -6.42
C LEU A 111 24.19 14.53 -7.74
N THR A 112 24.40 15.32 -8.79
CA THR A 112 24.75 14.81 -10.12
C THR A 112 26.23 14.48 -10.20
N LYS A 113 26.57 13.31 -10.73
CA LYS A 113 27.97 12.92 -11.02
C LYS A 113 28.42 13.53 -12.36
N PRO A 114 29.70 13.92 -12.51
CA PRO A 114 30.70 14.04 -11.46
C PRO A 114 30.52 15.33 -10.64
N PHE A 115 30.98 15.32 -9.39
CA PHE A 115 31.06 16.52 -8.55
C PHE A 115 32.44 16.63 -7.88
N ASN A 116 32.77 17.85 -7.46
CA ASN A 116 34.03 18.13 -6.77
C ASN A 116 33.81 18.40 -5.27
N ARG A 117 34.91 18.47 -4.53
CA ARG A 117 34.92 18.69 -3.07
C ARG A 117 34.19 19.97 -2.65
N VAL A 118 34.35 21.06 -3.40
CA VAL A 118 33.75 22.37 -3.07
C VAL A 118 32.23 22.28 -3.19
N GLY A 119 31.72 21.70 -4.28
CA GLY A 119 30.29 21.49 -4.49
C GLY A 119 29.68 20.55 -3.44
N LEU A 120 30.37 19.46 -3.12
CA LEU A 120 29.94 18.54 -2.06
C LEU A 120 29.86 19.25 -0.70
N ALA A 121 30.90 20.01 -0.32
CA ALA A 121 30.93 20.75 0.95
C ALA A 121 29.79 21.76 1.07
N GLN A 122 29.54 22.56 0.02
CA GLN A 122 28.43 23.52 0.00
C GLN A 122 27.07 22.84 0.17
N ARG A 123 26.89 21.67 -0.46
CA ARG A 123 25.65 20.87 -0.36
C ARG A 123 25.46 20.35 1.06
N LEU A 124 26.50 19.74 1.64
CA LEU A 124 26.48 19.20 3.00
C LEU A 124 26.23 20.30 4.03
N ASP A 125 26.89 21.45 3.91
CA ASP A 125 26.73 22.58 4.84
C ASP A 125 25.28 23.07 4.86
N LYS A 126 24.67 23.26 3.68
CA LYS A 126 23.27 23.72 3.56
C LYS A 126 22.29 22.72 4.18
N LEU A 127 22.47 21.43 3.92
CA LEU A 127 21.60 20.38 4.47
C LEU A 127 21.74 20.25 5.99
N THR A 128 22.98 20.33 6.49
CA THR A 128 23.28 20.26 7.92
C THR A 128 22.65 21.43 8.67
N GLN A 129 22.75 22.65 8.14
CA GLN A 129 22.09 23.82 8.70
C GLN A 129 20.56 23.62 8.75
N ARG A 130 19.97 23.11 7.66
CA ARG A 130 18.53 22.83 7.60
C ARG A 130 18.10 21.78 8.63
N LYS A 131 18.78 20.64 8.73
CA LYS A 131 18.47 19.58 9.72
C LYS A 131 18.64 20.09 11.15
N THR A 132 19.65 20.92 11.40
CA THR A 132 19.88 21.53 12.73
C THR A 132 18.70 22.41 13.15
N LEU A 133 18.19 23.25 12.24
CA LEU A 133 17.00 24.08 12.51
C LEU A 133 15.75 23.23 12.75
N LEU A 134 15.58 22.16 11.97
CA LEU A 134 14.42 21.27 12.04
C LEU A 134 14.50 20.22 13.15
N LYS A 135 15.64 20.09 13.86
CA LYS A 135 15.91 18.99 14.80
C LYS A 135 14.76 18.70 15.78
N PRO A 136 14.14 19.69 16.46
CA PRO A 136 13.01 19.40 17.36
C PRO A 136 11.80 18.77 16.64
N ILE A 137 11.54 19.18 15.40
CA ILE A 137 10.47 18.65 14.55
C ILE A 137 10.81 17.20 14.15
N LEU A 138 12.04 16.96 13.69
CA LEU A 138 12.51 15.63 13.24
C LEU A 138 12.50 14.60 14.38
N GLN A 139 12.90 15.00 15.59
CA GLN A 139 12.84 14.13 16.77
C GLN A 139 11.41 13.80 17.20
N ALA A 140 10.47 14.73 17.05
CA ALA A 140 9.05 14.47 17.31
C ALA A 140 8.46 13.48 16.28
N LEU A 141 8.91 13.54 15.02
CA LEU A 141 8.54 12.56 13.98
C LEU A 141 9.06 11.15 14.31
N ASP A 142 10.34 11.02 14.69
CA ASP A 142 10.93 9.73 15.10
C ASP A 142 10.16 9.09 16.27
N ARG A 143 9.63 9.91 17.19
CA ARG A 143 8.82 9.45 18.33
C ARG A 143 7.35 9.21 18.00
N GLY A 144 6.90 9.54 16.78
CA GLY A 144 5.50 9.44 16.37
C GLY A 144 4.55 10.36 17.15
N ARG A 145 5.01 11.56 17.54
CA ARG A 145 4.24 12.51 18.36
C ARG A 145 3.82 13.74 17.54
N PRO A 146 2.74 13.67 16.73
CA PRO A 146 2.35 14.76 15.82
C PRO A 146 1.98 16.06 16.55
N ALA A 147 1.48 15.99 17.79
CA ALA A 147 1.24 17.20 18.59
C ALA A 147 2.53 17.98 18.90
N GLU A 148 3.64 17.27 19.16
CA GLU A 148 4.94 17.89 19.38
C GLU A 148 5.53 18.46 18.08
N VAL A 149 5.28 17.81 16.95
CA VAL A 149 5.63 18.33 15.61
C VAL A 149 4.99 19.71 15.41
N LEU A 150 3.69 19.85 15.70
CA LEU A 150 2.98 21.13 15.59
C LEU A 150 3.56 22.20 16.52
N ALA A 151 3.83 21.84 17.78
CA ALA A 151 4.43 22.76 18.74
C ALA A 151 5.83 23.22 18.29
N ALA A 152 6.67 22.29 17.85
CA ALA A 152 8.01 22.59 17.35
C ALA A 152 7.99 23.47 16.08
N CYS A 153 7.07 23.22 15.16
CA CYS A 153 6.85 24.10 13.99
C CYS A 153 6.45 25.51 14.42
N ALA A 154 5.51 25.65 15.36
CA ALA A 154 5.07 26.94 15.85
C ALA A 154 6.21 27.72 16.53
N GLU A 155 7.00 27.05 17.36
CA GLU A 155 8.17 27.65 18.02
C GLU A 155 9.26 28.06 17.03
N LEU A 156 9.54 27.25 15.99
CA LEU A 156 10.51 27.63 14.96
C LEU A 156 10.05 28.86 14.16
N CYS A 157 8.77 28.93 13.79
CA CYS A 157 8.20 30.09 13.10
C CYS A 157 8.16 31.34 13.99
N LYS A 158 7.95 31.17 15.30
CA LYS A 158 7.95 32.26 16.28
C LYS A 158 9.37 32.83 16.47
N LYS A 159 10.39 31.97 16.47
CA LYS A 159 11.80 32.39 16.54
C LYS A 159 12.21 33.22 15.33
N ASP A 160 11.81 32.79 14.13
CA ASP A 160 12.02 33.56 12.90
C ASP A 160 10.96 33.18 11.85
N PRO A 161 10.07 34.12 11.46
CA PRO A 161 9.04 33.87 10.45
C PRO A 161 9.59 33.41 9.10
N ARG A 162 10.86 33.70 8.76
CA ARG A 162 11.50 33.27 7.51
C ARG A 162 11.66 31.76 7.41
N PHE A 163 11.57 31.03 8.53
CA PHE A 163 11.61 29.57 8.53
C PHE A 163 10.23 28.92 8.33
N ALA A 164 9.16 29.69 8.27
CA ALA A 164 7.81 29.15 8.03
C ALA A 164 7.69 28.23 6.80
N PRO A 165 8.32 28.54 5.63
CA PRO A 165 8.31 27.63 4.48
C PRO A 165 8.88 26.24 4.76
N LEU A 166 9.82 26.10 5.71
CA LEU A 166 10.41 24.80 6.07
C LEU A 166 9.45 23.93 6.89
N CYS A 167 8.44 24.54 7.52
CA CYS A 167 7.51 23.87 8.44
C CYS A 167 6.21 23.41 7.76
N LEU A 168 5.92 23.88 6.54
CA LEU A 168 4.58 23.73 5.93
C LEU A 168 4.14 22.27 5.82
N ARG A 169 5.01 21.41 5.29
CA ARG A 169 4.70 19.98 5.10
C ARG A 169 4.49 19.27 6.43
N TYR A 170 5.45 19.41 7.36
CA TYR A 170 5.38 18.82 8.70
C TYR A 170 4.13 19.23 9.46
N ARG A 171 3.71 20.50 9.34
CA ARG A 171 2.48 20.98 9.95
C ARG A 171 1.24 20.36 9.32
N ALA A 172 1.19 20.25 7.99
CA ALA A 172 0.08 19.62 7.28
C ALA A 172 -0.04 18.13 7.65
N ASP A 173 1.07 17.39 7.64
CA ASP A 173 1.11 15.97 8.01
C ASP A 173 0.68 15.77 9.47
N ALA A 174 1.18 16.59 10.39
CA ALA A 174 0.80 16.49 11.80
C ALA A 174 -0.69 16.83 12.04
N LEU A 175 -1.27 17.80 11.31
CA LEU A 175 -2.72 18.06 11.38
C LEU A 175 -3.54 16.89 10.84
N ARG A 176 -3.10 16.26 9.75
CA ARG A 176 -3.71 15.05 9.19
C ARG A 176 -3.67 13.91 10.20
N ASP A 177 -2.51 13.66 10.80
CA ASP A 177 -2.30 12.52 11.70
C ASP A 177 -3.05 12.70 13.04
N LEU A 178 -3.34 13.95 13.44
CA LEU A 178 -4.22 14.29 14.56
C LEU A 178 -5.71 14.30 14.19
N ASN A 179 -6.08 13.97 12.96
CA ASN A 179 -7.45 14.07 12.43
C ASN A 179 -8.07 15.48 12.56
N ARG A 180 -7.25 16.54 12.59
CA ARG A 180 -7.69 17.95 12.66
C ARG A 180 -8.00 18.48 11.27
N PHE A 181 -8.94 17.84 10.59
CA PHE A 181 -9.21 18.01 9.16
C PHE A 181 -9.67 19.42 8.77
N ASP A 182 -10.46 20.09 9.60
CA ASP A 182 -10.93 21.46 9.30
C ASP A 182 -9.79 22.48 9.37
N GLU A 183 -8.86 22.29 10.31
CA GLU A 183 -7.67 23.12 10.41
C GLU A 183 -6.68 22.84 9.29
N LEU A 184 -6.53 21.56 8.92
CA LEU A 184 -5.74 21.16 7.77
C LEU A 184 -6.25 21.83 6.49
N GLU A 185 -7.54 21.79 6.24
CA GLU A 185 -8.13 22.38 5.04
C GLU A 185 -7.88 23.90 4.96
N LYS A 186 -8.16 24.62 6.06
CA LYS A 186 -7.89 26.07 6.13
C LYS A 186 -6.42 26.37 5.90
N PHE A 187 -5.54 25.58 6.49
CA PHE A 187 -4.10 25.72 6.35
C PHE A 187 -3.65 25.49 4.90
N LEU A 188 -4.08 24.40 4.25
CA LEU A 188 -3.75 24.11 2.86
C LEU A 188 -4.26 25.20 1.91
N LYS A 189 -5.50 25.68 2.09
CA LYS A 189 -6.06 26.79 1.31
C LYS A 189 -5.24 28.07 1.45
N SER A 190 -4.73 28.37 2.66
CA SER A 190 -3.86 29.54 2.87
C SER A 190 -2.51 29.43 2.14
N ILE A 191 -1.96 28.21 2.02
CA ILE A 191 -0.74 27.96 1.26
C ILE A 191 -1.03 28.13 -0.24
N LEU A 192 -2.14 27.57 -0.75
CA LEU A 192 -2.52 27.73 -2.16
C LEU A 192 -2.74 29.19 -2.55
N ALA A 193 -3.33 30.00 -1.67
CA ALA A 193 -3.55 31.42 -1.93
C ALA A 193 -2.26 32.25 -2.00
N SER A 194 -1.19 31.81 -1.32
CA SER A 194 0.08 32.55 -1.27
C SER A 194 1.13 32.00 -2.24
N ARG A 195 1.37 30.68 -2.20
CA ARG A 195 2.33 29.99 -3.06
C ARG A 195 1.82 28.59 -3.40
N PRO A 196 1.13 28.42 -4.53
CA PRO A 196 0.72 27.12 -5.04
C PRO A 196 1.91 26.15 -5.16
N GLN A 197 1.74 24.93 -4.65
CA GLN A 197 2.74 23.86 -4.74
C GLN A 197 2.03 22.53 -4.99
N PRO A 198 2.60 21.59 -5.79
CA PRO A 198 1.95 20.34 -6.14
C PRO A 198 1.45 19.54 -4.94
N TRP A 199 2.29 19.37 -3.91
CA TRP A 199 1.94 18.56 -2.74
C TRP A 199 0.73 19.12 -1.97
N VAL A 200 0.50 20.44 -2.03
CA VAL A 200 -0.64 21.10 -1.35
C VAL A 200 -1.94 20.75 -2.06
N TYR A 201 -1.93 20.72 -3.39
CA TYR A 201 -3.06 20.23 -4.17
C TYR A 201 -3.32 18.74 -3.90
N SER A 202 -2.28 17.90 -3.89
CA SER A 202 -2.41 16.48 -3.53
C SER A 202 -3.05 16.30 -2.15
N ALA A 203 -2.58 17.05 -1.14
CA ALA A 203 -3.09 16.97 0.22
C ALA A 203 -4.56 17.45 0.31
N LEU A 204 -4.91 18.55 -0.36
CA LEU A 204 -6.27 19.08 -0.34
C LEU A 204 -7.24 18.17 -1.11
N GLY A 205 -6.86 17.68 -2.28
CA GLY A 205 -7.65 16.74 -3.08
C GLY A 205 -7.90 15.43 -2.32
N SER A 206 -6.86 14.87 -1.69
CA SER A 206 -6.97 13.66 -0.86
C SER A 206 -7.88 13.88 0.35
N LEU A 207 -7.82 15.04 0.99
CA LEU A 207 -8.71 15.39 2.09
C LEU A 207 -10.18 15.44 1.64
N MET A 208 -10.46 16.05 0.50
CA MET A 208 -11.80 16.13 -0.08
C MET A 208 -12.33 14.74 -0.49
N HIS A 209 -11.47 13.92 -1.10
CA HIS A 209 -11.76 12.53 -1.44
C HIS A 209 -12.15 11.72 -0.20
N LYS A 210 -11.38 11.81 0.90
CA LYS A 210 -11.68 11.14 2.17
C LYS A 210 -13.01 11.57 2.79
N ARG A 211 -13.48 12.79 2.51
CA ARG A 211 -14.79 13.31 2.96
C ARG A 211 -15.94 12.97 2.00
N GLY A 212 -15.69 12.20 0.93
CA GLY A 212 -16.69 11.89 -0.10
C GLY A 212 -17.03 13.07 -1.01
N GLN A 213 -16.26 14.17 -0.96
CA GLN A 213 -16.51 15.38 -1.74
C GLN A 213 -15.83 15.27 -3.12
N TYR A 214 -16.22 14.26 -3.90
CA TYR A 214 -15.52 13.86 -5.12
C TYR A 214 -15.46 14.97 -6.18
N ALA A 215 -16.57 15.69 -6.41
CA ALA A 215 -16.59 16.79 -7.39
C ALA A 215 -15.63 17.94 -7.00
N GLN A 216 -15.51 18.25 -5.70
CA GLN A 216 -14.56 19.26 -5.23
C GLN A 216 -13.12 18.76 -5.35
N ALA A 217 -12.86 17.50 -4.99
CA ALA A 217 -11.55 16.88 -5.15
C ALA A 217 -11.09 16.90 -6.62
N GLN A 218 -11.99 16.55 -7.54
CA GLN A 218 -11.75 16.59 -8.98
C GLN A 218 -11.37 18.01 -9.43
N GLY A 219 -12.14 19.03 -9.04
CA GLY A 219 -11.82 20.43 -9.37
C GLY A 219 -10.46 20.90 -8.83
N VAL A 220 -10.05 20.43 -7.65
CA VAL A 220 -8.71 20.70 -7.09
C VAL A 220 -7.62 20.05 -7.94
N TYR A 221 -7.77 18.78 -8.33
CA TYR A 221 -6.79 18.09 -9.17
C TYR A 221 -6.74 18.65 -10.60
N GLU A 222 -7.86 19.05 -11.19
CA GLU A 222 -7.89 19.70 -12.50
C GLU A 222 -7.12 21.03 -12.50
N GLN A 223 -7.26 21.84 -11.44
CA GLN A 223 -6.45 23.04 -11.27
C GLN A 223 -4.96 22.70 -11.11
N ALA A 224 -4.66 21.67 -10.33
CA ALA A 224 -3.30 21.22 -10.07
C ALA A 224 -2.60 20.74 -11.34
N LEU A 225 -3.27 19.95 -12.17
CA LEU A 225 -2.73 19.39 -13.42
C LEU A 225 -2.51 20.49 -14.48
N LYS A 226 -3.32 21.55 -14.48
CA LYS A 226 -3.06 22.74 -15.31
C LYS A 226 -1.80 23.49 -14.88
N ALA A 227 -1.58 23.61 -13.57
CA ALA A 227 -0.43 24.34 -13.02
C ALA A 227 0.87 23.52 -13.00
N PHE A 228 0.77 22.19 -12.83
CA PHE A 228 1.90 21.29 -12.60
C PHE A 228 1.74 19.97 -13.40
N PRO A 229 1.76 20.02 -14.73
CA PRO A 229 1.45 18.86 -15.60
C PRO A 229 2.49 17.73 -15.56
N ILE A 230 3.63 17.93 -14.89
CA ILE A 230 4.71 16.94 -14.83
C ILE A 230 4.76 16.19 -13.49
N MET A 231 3.75 16.31 -12.64
CA MET A 231 3.75 15.75 -11.29
C MET A 231 2.90 14.47 -11.22
N PRO A 232 3.50 13.26 -11.20
CA PRO A 232 2.77 11.99 -11.24
C PRO A 232 1.74 11.85 -10.11
N GLY A 233 2.09 12.28 -8.89
CA GLY A 233 1.20 12.20 -7.72
C GLY A 233 -0.11 13.01 -7.84
N LEU A 234 -0.21 13.94 -8.79
CA LEU A 234 -1.48 14.63 -9.10
C LEU A 234 -2.41 13.77 -9.97
N TYR A 235 -1.84 13.04 -10.92
CA TYR A 235 -2.56 12.08 -11.74
C TYR A 235 -3.04 10.89 -10.91
N ASP A 236 -2.21 10.40 -10.00
CA ASP A 236 -2.59 9.34 -9.04
C ASP A 236 -3.83 9.75 -8.23
N GLY A 237 -3.80 10.95 -7.64
CA GLY A 237 -4.93 11.48 -6.87
C GLY A 237 -6.20 11.71 -7.71
N MET A 238 -6.06 12.19 -8.95
CA MET A 238 -7.19 12.32 -9.88
C MET A 238 -7.78 10.96 -10.24
N ALA A 239 -6.95 9.95 -10.47
CA ALA A 239 -7.40 8.59 -10.76
C ALA A 239 -8.20 8.00 -9.59
N GLU A 240 -7.75 8.17 -8.35
CA GLU A 240 -8.49 7.73 -7.16
C GLU A 240 -9.89 8.36 -7.07
N VAL A 241 -9.99 9.67 -7.33
CA VAL A 241 -11.28 10.39 -7.32
C VAL A 241 -12.20 9.88 -8.42
N LEU A 242 -11.68 9.69 -9.64
CA LEU A 242 -12.46 9.18 -10.77
C LEU A 242 -12.95 7.74 -10.54
N VAL A 243 -12.12 6.87 -9.93
CA VAL A 243 -12.56 5.53 -9.52
C VAL A 243 -13.71 5.63 -8.52
N ALA A 244 -13.63 6.52 -7.53
CA ALA A 244 -14.70 6.71 -6.55
C ALA A 244 -16.01 7.24 -7.18
N GLN A 245 -15.91 7.98 -8.29
CA GLN A 245 -17.06 8.43 -9.09
C GLN A 245 -17.59 7.35 -10.06
N GLY A 246 -16.90 6.22 -10.21
CA GLY A 246 -17.25 5.17 -11.17
C GLY A 246 -16.74 5.42 -12.59
N GLU A 247 -15.93 6.45 -12.81
CA GLU A 247 -15.38 6.84 -14.11
C GLU A 247 -14.07 6.09 -14.42
N THR A 248 -14.11 4.75 -14.35
CA THR A 248 -12.93 3.87 -14.35
C THR A 248 -12.05 3.98 -15.60
N LYS A 249 -12.65 4.22 -16.78
CA LYS A 249 -11.88 4.42 -18.03
C LYS A 249 -11.08 5.72 -18.03
N ARG A 250 -11.64 6.81 -17.52
CA ARG A 250 -10.91 8.08 -17.37
C ARG A 250 -9.82 7.95 -16.33
N ALA A 251 -10.10 7.25 -15.23
CA ALA A 251 -9.11 6.96 -14.21
C ALA A 251 -7.91 6.17 -14.76
N GLN A 252 -8.16 5.18 -15.63
CA GLN A 252 -7.08 4.46 -16.31
C GLN A 252 -6.19 5.40 -17.12
N GLY A 253 -6.78 6.29 -17.93
CA GLY A 253 -6.02 7.28 -18.70
C GLY A 253 -5.16 8.21 -17.83
N MET A 254 -5.62 8.56 -16.62
CA MET A 254 -4.80 9.32 -15.66
C MET A 254 -3.59 8.52 -15.18
N LEU A 255 -3.76 7.23 -14.85
CA LEU A 255 -2.65 6.36 -14.43
C LEU A 255 -1.68 6.08 -15.58
N GLU A 256 -2.15 5.97 -16.82
CA GLU A 256 -1.29 5.82 -18.01
C GLU A 256 -0.37 7.04 -18.19
N GLU A 257 -0.90 8.27 -18.04
CA GLU A 257 -0.08 9.49 -18.04
C GLU A 257 0.90 9.53 -16.86
N ALA A 258 0.45 9.13 -15.67
CA ALA A 258 1.30 9.08 -14.48
C ALA A 258 2.50 8.11 -14.67
N VAL A 259 2.24 6.93 -15.24
CA VAL A 259 3.26 5.93 -15.57
C VAL A 259 4.19 6.41 -16.68
N ARG A 260 3.67 7.14 -17.68
CA ARG A 260 4.50 7.74 -18.73
C ARG A 260 5.52 8.74 -18.16
N LEU A 261 5.13 9.48 -17.12
CA LEU A 261 6.01 10.44 -16.43
C LEU A 261 6.99 9.77 -15.46
N SER A 262 6.55 8.75 -14.72
CA SER A 262 7.32 8.04 -13.69
C SER A 262 7.08 6.52 -13.82
N PRO A 263 7.84 5.84 -14.70
CA PRO A 263 7.57 4.45 -15.09
C PRO A 263 8.05 3.41 -14.07
N LEU A 264 8.90 3.77 -13.12
CA LEU A 264 9.53 2.86 -12.15
C LEU A 264 8.72 2.69 -10.86
N ALA A 265 7.62 3.43 -10.68
CA ALA A 265 6.79 3.33 -9.49
C ALA A 265 5.96 2.03 -9.49
N VAL A 266 6.47 1.01 -8.80
CA VAL A 266 5.90 -0.35 -8.72
C VAL A 266 4.41 -0.32 -8.35
N ARG A 267 4.05 0.44 -7.30
CA ARG A 267 2.66 0.52 -6.83
C ARG A 267 1.72 1.16 -7.85
N ARG A 268 2.19 2.16 -8.59
CA ARG A 268 1.41 2.82 -9.64
C ARG A 268 1.19 1.88 -10.83
N GLN A 269 2.22 1.12 -11.21
CA GLN A 269 2.11 0.08 -12.22
C GLN A 269 1.11 -1.01 -11.81
N ALA A 270 1.14 -1.45 -10.55
CA ALA A 270 0.15 -2.41 -10.04
C ALA A 270 -1.28 -1.83 -10.04
N ALA A 271 -1.45 -0.56 -9.64
CA ALA A 271 -2.75 0.12 -9.69
C ALA A 271 -3.28 0.27 -11.12
N LEU A 272 -2.43 0.63 -12.08
CA LEU A 272 -2.77 0.67 -13.50
C LEU A 272 -3.14 -0.74 -14.01
N GLY A 273 -2.35 -1.75 -13.66
CA GLY A 273 -2.62 -3.14 -14.03
C GLY A 273 -3.99 -3.62 -13.56
N LYS A 274 -4.32 -3.35 -12.29
CA LYS A 274 -5.61 -3.70 -11.70
C LYS A 274 -6.76 -2.98 -12.41
N LEU A 275 -6.66 -1.66 -12.56
CA LEU A 275 -7.73 -0.87 -13.16
C LEU A 275 -7.93 -1.20 -14.65
N ALA A 276 -6.85 -1.45 -15.38
CA ALA A 276 -6.92 -1.88 -16.77
C ALA A 276 -7.55 -3.28 -16.91
N LEU A 277 -7.25 -4.19 -15.97
CA LEU A 277 -7.89 -5.51 -15.92
C LEU A 277 -9.40 -5.39 -15.68
N ASP A 278 -9.81 -4.54 -14.73
CA ASP A 278 -11.22 -4.26 -14.44
C ASP A 278 -11.96 -3.61 -15.62
N ASN A 279 -11.25 -2.81 -16.42
CA ASN A 279 -11.76 -2.20 -17.66
C ASN A 279 -11.68 -3.13 -18.89
N GLU A 280 -11.22 -4.38 -18.72
CA GLU A 280 -11.00 -5.37 -19.78
C GLU A 280 -9.94 -4.95 -20.85
N ASP A 281 -9.09 -3.99 -20.52
CA ASP A 281 -7.90 -3.65 -21.32
C ASP A 281 -6.73 -4.56 -20.92
N PHE A 282 -6.81 -5.81 -21.39
CA PHE A 282 -5.83 -6.85 -21.04
C PHE A 282 -4.42 -6.57 -21.58
N GLU A 283 -4.30 -5.77 -22.65
CA GLU A 283 -3.00 -5.35 -23.18
C GLU A 283 -2.28 -4.44 -22.20
N SER A 284 -2.94 -3.34 -21.81
CA SER A 284 -2.40 -2.39 -20.83
C SER A 284 -2.19 -3.06 -19.47
N ALA A 285 -3.13 -3.91 -19.04
CA ALA A 285 -3.01 -4.66 -17.79
C ALA A 285 -1.76 -5.55 -17.77
N SER A 286 -1.54 -6.36 -18.82
CA SER A 286 -0.38 -7.26 -18.89
C SER A 286 0.94 -6.49 -18.94
N LYS A 287 1.01 -5.33 -19.60
CA LYS A 287 2.20 -4.48 -19.62
C LYS A 287 2.49 -3.89 -18.24
N ALA A 288 1.48 -3.31 -17.60
CA ALA A 288 1.62 -2.66 -16.30
C ALA A 288 1.98 -3.66 -15.20
N PHE A 289 1.30 -4.81 -15.12
CA PHE A 289 1.66 -5.86 -14.16
C PHE A 289 3.05 -6.44 -14.43
N ARG A 290 3.44 -6.64 -15.69
CA ARG A 290 4.80 -7.10 -16.01
C ARG A 290 5.86 -6.11 -15.52
N HIS A 291 5.62 -4.80 -15.68
CA HIS A 291 6.49 -3.78 -15.11
C HIS A 291 6.52 -3.84 -13.58
N ALA A 292 5.35 -3.97 -12.92
CA ALA A 292 5.27 -4.10 -11.47
C ALA A 292 6.02 -5.33 -10.95
N VAL A 293 5.85 -6.49 -11.57
CA VAL A 293 6.54 -7.74 -11.20
C VAL A 293 8.05 -7.61 -11.39
N ASN A 294 8.50 -7.15 -12.56
CA ASN A 294 9.93 -7.03 -12.86
C ASN A 294 10.65 -6.04 -11.94
N GLN A 295 10.05 -4.86 -11.70
CA GLN A 295 10.62 -3.86 -10.81
C GLN A 295 10.44 -4.22 -9.33
N GLY A 296 9.39 -4.99 -9.02
CA GLY A 296 9.04 -5.42 -7.68
C GLY A 296 9.89 -6.56 -7.15
N GLN A 297 10.44 -7.42 -8.02
CA GLN A 297 11.02 -8.74 -7.69
C GLN A 297 12.02 -8.78 -6.54
N SER A 298 12.70 -7.67 -6.31
CA SER A 298 13.77 -7.52 -5.32
C SER A 298 13.56 -6.33 -4.39
N SER A 299 12.37 -5.74 -4.46
CA SER A 299 11.87 -4.73 -3.54
C SER A 299 10.90 -5.37 -2.55
N ARG A 300 10.55 -4.63 -1.50
CA ARG A 300 9.43 -4.99 -0.62
C ARG A 300 8.06 -5.00 -1.31
N TYR A 301 7.96 -4.46 -2.52
CA TYR A 301 6.76 -4.50 -3.34
C TYR A 301 6.66 -5.73 -4.22
N LYS A 302 7.53 -6.72 -4.01
CA LYS A 302 7.28 -8.06 -4.53
C LYS A 302 5.95 -8.53 -3.94
N ASP A 303 4.94 -8.59 -4.81
CA ASP A 303 3.57 -8.82 -4.42
C ASP A 303 2.99 -9.96 -5.27
N ALA A 304 2.47 -10.98 -4.61
CA ALA A 304 1.87 -12.12 -5.28
C ALA A 304 0.60 -11.72 -6.03
N GLU A 305 -0.14 -10.70 -5.58
CA GLU A 305 -1.35 -10.24 -6.29
C GLU A 305 -1.01 -9.64 -7.65
N SER A 306 0.07 -8.86 -7.75
CA SER A 306 0.57 -8.34 -9.03
C SER A 306 1.00 -9.47 -9.99
N ASN A 307 1.57 -10.55 -9.46
CA ASN A 307 1.91 -11.75 -10.23
C ASN A 307 0.66 -12.47 -10.75
N LEU A 308 -0.34 -12.71 -9.89
CA LEU A 308 -1.60 -13.31 -10.31
C LEU A 308 -2.37 -12.40 -11.28
N GLY A 309 -2.32 -11.08 -11.09
CA GLY A 309 -2.87 -10.08 -12.01
C GLY A 309 -2.24 -10.17 -13.41
N LEU A 310 -0.91 -10.35 -13.50
CA LEU A 310 -0.22 -10.59 -14.77
C LEU A 310 -0.72 -11.86 -15.46
N VAL A 311 -0.81 -12.97 -14.73
CA VAL A 311 -1.29 -14.25 -15.26
C VAL A 311 -2.73 -14.11 -15.77
N GLN A 312 -3.60 -13.45 -15.00
CA GLN A 312 -4.99 -13.23 -15.37
C GLN A 312 -5.08 -12.38 -16.65
N ALA A 313 -4.31 -11.29 -16.75
CA ALA A 313 -4.27 -10.45 -17.93
C ALA A 313 -3.78 -11.21 -19.17
N LEU A 314 -2.74 -12.05 -19.03
CA LEU A 314 -2.22 -12.87 -20.13
C LEU A 314 -3.25 -13.91 -20.60
N MET A 315 -3.95 -14.58 -19.69
CA MET A 315 -5.01 -15.53 -20.02
C MET A 315 -6.19 -14.84 -20.72
N SER A 316 -6.67 -13.73 -20.15
CA SER A 316 -7.80 -12.97 -20.68
C SER A 316 -7.49 -12.35 -22.06
N LYS A 317 -6.29 -11.81 -22.26
CA LYS A 317 -5.82 -11.29 -23.56
C LYS A 317 -5.89 -12.34 -24.67
N ASN A 318 -5.63 -13.61 -24.33
CA ASN A 318 -5.61 -14.73 -25.28
C ASN A 318 -6.91 -15.55 -25.28
N ALA A 319 -7.99 -15.05 -24.64
CA ALA A 319 -9.26 -15.74 -24.58
C ALA A 319 -9.79 -16.01 -25.99
N GLY A 320 -10.17 -17.26 -26.29
CA GLY A 320 -10.71 -17.68 -27.59
C GLY A 320 -9.68 -18.03 -28.67
N PHE A 321 -8.43 -17.56 -28.57
CA PHE A 321 -7.36 -17.86 -29.55
C PHE A 321 -6.37 -18.95 -29.09
N GLY A 322 -6.48 -19.35 -27.82
CA GLY A 322 -5.49 -20.21 -27.16
C GLY A 322 -4.26 -19.41 -26.72
N LEU A 323 -3.51 -19.93 -25.75
CA LEU A 323 -2.30 -19.25 -25.26
C LEU A 323 -1.14 -19.43 -26.25
N ASP A 324 -0.48 -18.33 -26.63
CA ASP A 324 0.78 -18.38 -27.37
C ASP A 324 1.94 -18.95 -26.53
N ALA A 325 3.01 -19.42 -27.18
CA ALA A 325 4.13 -20.07 -26.50
C ALA A 325 4.84 -19.16 -25.48
N ARG A 326 4.93 -17.85 -25.76
CA ARG A 326 5.57 -16.87 -24.87
C ARG A 326 4.73 -16.67 -23.61
N ALA A 327 3.43 -16.50 -23.76
CA ALA A 327 2.48 -16.38 -22.65
C ALA A 327 2.48 -17.64 -21.78
N ARG A 328 2.54 -18.84 -22.37
CA ARG A 328 2.63 -20.11 -21.62
C ARG A 328 3.89 -20.17 -20.75
N VAL A 329 5.04 -19.81 -21.31
CA VAL A 329 6.32 -19.80 -20.56
C VAL A 329 6.25 -18.77 -19.44
N GLU A 330 5.78 -17.56 -19.73
CA GLU A 330 5.67 -16.48 -18.74
C GLU A 330 4.73 -16.85 -17.57
N ILE A 331 3.53 -17.38 -17.87
CA ILE A 331 2.58 -17.85 -16.86
C ILE A 331 3.21 -18.94 -15.98
N ASN A 332 3.87 -19.93 -16.59
CA ASN A 332 4.49 -21.03 -15.84
C ASN A 332 5.60 -20.54 -14.92
N THR A 333 6.44 -19.62 -15.38
CA THR A 333 7.52 -19.03 -14.56
C THR A 333 6.92 -18.27 -13.38
N VAL A 334 5.98 -17.35 -13.63
CA VAL A 334 5.37 -16.50 -12.61
C VAL A 334 4.64 -17.33 -11.55
N LEU A 335 3.82 -18.31 -11.95
CA LEU A 335 3.10 -19.17 -11.00
C LEU A 335 4.03 -20.07 -10.19
N SER A 336 5.15 -20.52 -10.77
CA SER A 336 6.14 -21.32 -10.06
C SER A 336 6.87 -20.49 -9.00
N GLU A 337 7.20 -19.22 -9.31
CA GLU A 337 7.77 -18.29 -8.34
C GLU A 337 6.80 -17.99 -7.21
N VAL A 338 5.54 -17.65 -7.52
CA VAL A 338 4.49 -17.43 -6.49
C VAL A 338 4.36 -18.64 -5.57
N ALA A 339 4.32 -19.86 -6.13
CA ALA A 339 4.21 -21.07 -5.34
C ALA A 339 5.46 -21.35 -4.49
N LYS A 340 6.66 -21.04 -4.99
CA LYS A 340 7.92 -21.24 -4.27
C LYS A 340 8.08 -20.24 -3.12
N ASP A 341 7.70 -18.99 -3.34
CA ASP A 341 7.95 -17.91 -2.39
C ASP A 341 6.90 -17.84 -1.27
N ASN A 342 5.75 -18.51 -1.44
CA ASN A 342 4.62 -18.44 -0.52
C ASN A 342 4.13 -19.83 -0.09
N LEU A 343 5.03 -20.69 0.38
CA LEU A 343 4.73 -22.09 0.74
C LEU A 343 3.69 -22.24 1.86
N GLU A 344 3.67 -21.28 2.80
CA GLU A 344 2.79 -21.32 3.97
C GLU A 344 1.38 -20.78 3.67
N ASP A 345 1.23 -19.91 2.66
CA ASP A 345 -0.06 -19.32 2.28
C ASP A 345 -0.90 -20.30 1.46
N GLN A 346 -1.74 -21.07 2.14
CA GLN A 346 -2.61 -22.07 1.51
C GLN A 346 -3.55 -21.48 0.45
N GLY A 347 -4.07 -20.26 0.70
CA GLY A 347 -4.99 -19.60 -0.23
C GLY A 347 -4.31 -19.20 -1.52
N LEU A 348 -3.09 -18.67 -1.42
CA LEU A 348 -2.29 -18.34 -2.58
C LEU A 348 -1.85 -19.60 -3.35
N GLN A 349 -1.51 -20.70 -2.65
CA GLN A 349 -1.20 -21.98 -3.27
C GLN A 349 -2.38 -22.57 -4.05
N VAL A 350 -3.60 -22.46 -3.53
CA VAL A 350 -4.83 -22.89 -4.24
C VAL A 350 -5.05 -22.02 -5.47
N ARG A 351 -5.00 -20.69 -5.33
CA ARG A 351 -5.19 -19.73 -6.44
C ARG A 351 -4.18 -19.92 -7.56
N ALA A 352 -2.89 -20.02 -7.23
CA ALA A 352 -1.84 -20.24 -8.23
C ALA A 352 -2.05 -21.57 -8.97
N ARG A 353 -2.48 -22.64 -8.27
CA ARG A 353 -2.75 -23.95 -8.89
C ARG A 353 -4.00 -23.92 -9.78
N LEU A 354 -5.07 -23.25 -9.37
CA LEU A 354 -6.27 -23.06 -10.21
C LEU A 354 -5.97 -22.23 -11.46
N MET A 355 -5.16 -21.17 -11.34
CA MET A 355 -4.67 -20.41 -12.50
C MET A 355 -3.85 -21.28 -13.44
N LYS A 356 -2.97 -22.13 -12.91
CA LYS A 356 -2.19 -23.07 -13.70
C LYS A 356 -3.10 -24.05 -14.46
N ALA A 357 -4.08 -24.63 -13.77
CA ALA A 357 -5.07 -25.52 -14.37
C ALA A 357 -5.83 -24.83 -15.50
N ALA A 358 -6.36 -23.63 -15.25
CA ALA A 358 -7.10 -22.86 -16.25
C ALA A 358 -6.22 -22.46 -17.45
N SER A 359 -4.95 -22.14 -17.24
CA SER A 359 -4.00 -21.88 -18.32
C SER A 359 -3.73 -23.13 -19.18
N LEU A 360 -3.65 -24.32 -18.57
CA LEU A 360 -3.46 -25.59 -19.28
C LEU A 360 -4.70 -25.99 -20.09
N GLN A 361 -5.90 -25.76 -19.53
CA GLN A 361 -7.16 -25.93 -20.23
C GLN A 361 -7.18 -25.07 -21.52
N GLN A 362 -6.80 -23.79 -21.42
CA GLN A 362 -6.70 -22.88 -22.57
C GLN A 362 -5.56 -23.25 -23.53
N ALA A 363 -4.53 -23.93 -23.06
CA ALA A 363 -3.40 -24.40 -23.85
C ALA A 363 -3.67 -25.72 -24.60
N GLY A 364 -4.81 -26.37 -24.35
CA GLY A 364 -5.20 -27.65 -24.96
C GLY A 364 -4.75 -28.90 -24.19
N ASP A 365 -4.45 -28.78 -22.90
CA ASP A 365 -4.07 -29.89 -22.00
C ASP A 365 -5.10 -30.06 -20.86
N PRO A 366 -6.31 -30.55 -21.16
CA PRO A 366 -7.39 -30.68 -20.18
C PRO A 366 -7.13 -31.78 -19.14
N GLU A 367 -6.34 -32.80 -19.48
CA GLU A 367 -6.04 -33.91 -18.56
C GLU A 367 -5.18 -33.43 -17.38
N THR A 368 -4.11 -32.70 -17.66
CA THR A 368 -3.28 -32.10 -16.60
C THR A 368 -4.05 -31.02 -15.85
N ALA A 369 -4.89 -30.24 -16.54
CA ALA A 369 -5.77 -29.24 -15.92
C ALA A 369 -6.72 -29.88 -14.90
N ALA A 370 -7.39 -30.99 -15.25
CA ALA A 370 -8.29 -31.70 -14.36
C ALA A 370 -7.58 -32.21 -13.09
N LYS A 371 -6.40 -32.81 -13.25
CA LYS A 371 -5.58 -33.28 -12.12
C LYS A 371 -5.18 -32.14 -11.17
N LEU A 372 -4.76 -30.99 -11.71
CA LEU A 372 -4.41 -29.83 -10.88
C LEU A 372 -5.63 -29.20 -10.21
N THR A 373 -6.78 -29.21 -10.87
CA THR A 373 -8.04 -28.73 -10.31
C THR A 373 -8.45 -29.58 -9.12
N GLU A 374 -8.42 -30.91 -9.25
CA GLU A 374 -8.72 -31.83 -8.16
C GLU A 374 -7.80 -31.60 -6.95
N GLN A 375 -6.49 -31.49 -7.19
CA GLN A 375 -5.52 -31.18 -6.13
C GLN A 375 -5.80 -29.83 -5.44
N ALA A 376 -6.22 -28.81 -6.20
CA ALA A 376 -6.57 -27.51 -5.64
C ALA A 376 -7.85 -27.61 -4.77
N MET A 377 -8.87 -28.35 -5.22
CA MET A 377 -10.10 -28.55 -4.45
C MET A 377 -9.86 -29.35 -3.16
N GLN A 378 -9.10 -30.44 -3.21
CA GLN A 378 -8.75 -31.23 -2.02
C GLN A 378 -8.01 -30.39 -0.96
N ARG A 379 -7.21 -29.41 -1.40
CA ARG A 379 -6.53 -28.48 -0.50
C ARG A 379 -7.51 -27.44 0.04
N LEU A 380 -8.35 -26.89 -0.82
CA LEU A 380 -9.37 -25.91 -0.48
C LEU A 380 -10.36 -26.44 0.59
N GLU A 381 -10.77 -27.71 0.50
CA GLU A 381 -11.63 -28.36 1.51
C GLU A 381 -11.01 -28.43 2.90
N LYS A 382 -9.67 -28.47 2.99
CA LYS A 382 -8.93 -28.57 4.25
C LYS A 382 -8.58 -27.21 4.84
N MET A 383 -8.88 -26.12 4.12
CA MET A 383 -8.58 -24.77 4.58
C MET A 383 -9.70 -24.24 5.46
N ASP A 384 -9.34 -23.69 6.62
CA ASP A 384 -10.21 -22.83 7.43
C ASP A 384 -9.81 -21.35 7.27
N GLN A 385 -9.42 -20.96 6.05
CA GLN A 385 -8.86 -19.64 5.77
C GLN A 385 -9.84 -18.81 4.93
N PHE A 386 -10.08 -17.57 5.36
CA PHE A 386 -10.94 -16.61 4.69
C PHE A 386 -10.23 -16.04 3.45
N PHE A 387 -10.85 -16.16 2.28
CA PHE A 387 -10.43 -15.37 1.13
C PHE A 387 -10.85 -13.91 1.32
N SER A 388 -10.05 -12.99 0.78
CA SER A 388 -10.56 -11.65 0.46
C SER A 388 -11.70 -11.76 -0.57
N VAL A 389 -12.55 -10.75 -0.65
CA VAL A 389 -13.64 -10.72 -1.64
C VAL A 389 -13.09 -10.96 -3.05
N GLU A 390 -12.04 -10.22 -3.43
CA GLU A 390 -11.41 -10.31 -4.75
C GLU A 390 -10.85 -11.72 -5.03
N ALA A 391 -10.20 -12.33 -4.04
CA ALA A 391 -9.69 -13.70 -4.16
C ALA A 391 -10.84 -14.72 -4.30
N ALA A 392 -11.91 -14.58 -3.52
CA ALA A 392 -13.07 -15.48 -3.58
C ALA A 392 -13.76 -15.42 -4.95
N LEU A 393 -13.99 -14.21 -5.47
CA LEU A 393 -14.58 -14.01 -6.81
C LEU A 393 -13.70 -14.61 -7.91
N THR A 394 -12.38 -14.46 -7.78
CA THR A 394 -11.40 -15.02 -8.74
C THR A 394 -11.39 -16.55 -8.71
N VAL A 395 -11.32 -17.15 -7.52
CA VAL A 395 -11.37 -18.61 -7.33
C VAL A 395 -12.68 -19.19 -7.87
N ALA A 396 -13.81 -18.56 -7.56
CA ALA A 396 -15.11 -18.99 -8.06
C ALA A 396 -15.18 -18.99 -9.59
N ARG A 397 -14.73 -17.90 -10.22
CA ARG A 397 -14.68 -17.77 -11.69
C ARG A 397 -13.78 -18.84 -12.32
N GLN A 398 -12.63 -19.11 -11.71
CA GLN A 398 -11.70 -20.15 -12.19
C GLN A 398 -12.32 -21.54 -12.09
N LEU A 399 -12.91 -21.89 -10.95
CA LEU A 399 -13.61 -23.16 -10.76
C LEU A 399 -14.74 -23.34 -11.78
N GLN A 400 -15.57 -22.31 -12.00
CA GLN A 400 -16.61 -22.33 -13.03
C GLN A 400 -16.02 -22.57 -14.43
N SER A 401 -14.94 -21.86 -14.79
CA SER A 401 -14.27 -22.05 -16.10
C SER A 401 -13.64 -23.44 -16.28
N LEU A 402 -13.34 -24.12 -15.19
CA LEU A 402 -12.80 -25.49 -15.13
C LEU A 402 -13.92 -26.55 -15.00
N GLY A 403 -15.19 -26.15 -15.17
CA GLY A 403 -16.36 -27.04 -15.10
C GLY A 403 -16.79 -27.42 -13.67
N GLN A 404 -16.22 -26.78 -12.64
CA GLN A 404 -16.52 -27.03 -11.23
C GLN A 404 -17.55 -26.02 -10.71
N GLU A 405 -18.74 -25.97 -11.33
CA GLU A 405 -19.79 -24.99 -11.01
C GLU A 405 -20.23 -25.04 -9.54
N ALA A 406 -20.45 -26.24 -9.00
CA ALA A 406 -20.88 -26.42 -7.61
C ALA A 406 -19.84 -25.92 -6.61
N ALA A 407 -18.55 -26.20 -6.86
CA ALA A 407 -17.45 -25.71 -6.01
C ALA A 407 -17.33 -24.18 -6.10
N GLY A 408 -17.45 -23.60 -7.31
CA GLY A 408 -17.49 -22.16 -7.50
C GLY A 408 -18.65 -21.49 -6.77
N GLY A 409 -19.85 -22.06 -6.85
CA GLY A 409 -21.03 -21.60 -6.11
C GLY A 409 -20.84 -21.64 -4.59
N SER A 410 -20.21 -22.71 -4.07
CA SER A 410 -19.88 -22.82 -2.64
C SER A 410 -18.95 -21.69 -2.17
N ILE A 411 -17.94 -21.33 -2.97
CA ILE A 411 -17.02 -20.23 -2.67
C ILE A 411 -17.75 -18.88 -2.67
N LEU A 412 -18.62 -18.63 -3.66
CA LEU A 412 -19.44 -17.42 -3.69
C LEU A 412 -20.38 -17.34 -2.48
N LYS A 413 -20.99 -18.46 -2.08
CA LYS A 413 -21.85 -18.54 -0.90
C LYS A 413 -21.08 -18.17 0.37
N GLY A 414 -19.90 -18.76 0.58
CA GLY A 414 -19.03 -18.41 1.72
C GLY A 414 -18.59 -16.94 1.72
N CYS A 415 -18.36 -16.37 0.53
CA CYS A 415 -18.10 -14.94 0.37
C CYS A 415 -19.29 -14.09 0.84
N VAL A 416 -20.51 -14.42 0.40
CA VAL A 416 -21.74 -13.74 0.84
C VAL A 416 -21.99 -13.89 2.34
N GLU A 417 -21.75 -15.07 2.91
CA GLU A 417 -21.88 -15.28 4.36
C GLU A 417 -20.90 -14.43 5.18
N THR A 418 -19.70 -14.17 4.63
CA THR A 418 -18.65 -13.41 5.31
C THR A 418 -18.80 -11.89 5.12
N TYR A 419 -19.19 -11.46 3.92
CA TYR A 419 -19.11 -10.06 3.44
C TYR A 419 -20.45 -9.49 2.93
N GLY A 420 -21.54 -10.25 2.96
CA GLY A 420 -22.82 -9.91 2.32
C GLY A 420 -23.56 -8.70 2.89
N ASP A 421 -23.02 -8.09 3.96
CA ASP A 421 -23.49 -6.81 4.46
C ASP A 421 -23.01 -5.61 3.61
N ASP A 422 -21.97 -5.79 2.78
CA ASP A 422 -21.48 -4.79 1.82
C ASP A 422 -22.23 -4.90 0.48
N PRO A 423 -23.01 -3.87 0.07
CA PRO A 423 -23.72 -3.87 -1.21
C PRO A 423 -22.82 -4.04 -2.43
N LYS A 424 -21.57 -3.55 -2.39
CA LYS A 424 -20.63 -3.67 -3.51
C LYS A 424 -20.19 -5.12 -3.72
N VAL A 425 -20.03 -5.86 -2.62
CA VAL A 425 -19.71 -7.29 -2.67
C VAL A 425 -20.88 -8.05 -3.29
N MET A 426 -22.11 -7.76 -2.85
CA MET A 426 -23.31 -8.39 -3.40
C MET A 426 -23.48 -8.10 -4.90
N GLN A 427 -23.25 -6.86 -5.33
CA GLN A 427 -23.29 -6.51 -6.75
C GLN A 427 -22.23 -7.29 -7.55
N SER A 428 -21.05 -7.50 -6.98
CA SER A 428 -19.96 -8.25 -7.63
C SER A 428 -20.26 -9.75 -7.72
N VAL A 429 -20.84 -10.34 -6.68
CA VAL A 429 -21.27 -11.76 -6.68
C VAL A 429 -22.39 -11.97 -7.70
N ALA A 430 -23.37 -11.06 -7.77
CA ALA A 430 -24.49 -11.14 -8.71
C ALA A 430 -24.07 -11.06 -10.18
N LYS A 431 -22.88 -10.54 -10.50
CA LYS A 431 -22.32 -10.59 -11.85
C LYS A 431 -21.81 -11.99 -12.24
N LEU A 432 -21.53 -12.86 -11.27
CA LEU A 432 -20.94 -14.20 -11.47
C LEU A 432 -21.96 -15.34 -11.31
N THR A 433 -23.10 -15.10 -10.68
CA THR A 433 -24.12 -16.13 -10.47
C THR A 433 -25.51 -15.52 -10.35
N ASN A 434 -26.49 -16.27 -10.87
CA ASN A 434 -27.92 -16.01 -10.67
C ASN A 434 -28.54 -16.99 -9.66
N ASP A 435 -27.74 -17.85 -9.02
CA ASP A 435 -28.23 -18.86 -8.08
C ASP A 435 -28.85 -18.19 -6.83
N PRO A 436 -30.17 -18.36 -6.59
CA PRO A 436 -30.83 -17.80 -5.42
C PRO A 436 -30.29 -18.38 -4.10
N ALA A 437 -29.73 -19.58 -4.08
CA ALA A 437 -29.12 -20.15 -2.88
C ALA A 437 -27.81 -19.44 -2.48
N VAL A 438 -27.12 -18.84 -3.46
CA VAL A 438 -25.92 -18.02 -3.23
C VAL A 438 -26.30 -16.58 -2.91
N LEU A 439 -27.14 -15.95 -3.74
CA LEU A 439 -27.52 -14.54 -3.55
C LEU A 439 -28.43 -14.34 -2.34
N GLY A 440 -29.32 -15.30 -2.09
CA GLY A 440 -30.19 -15.36 -0.91
C GLY A 440 -29.47 -15.81 0.37
N ALA A 441 -28.17 -16.11 0.31
CA ALA A 441 -27.36 -16.23 1.52
C ALA A 441 -27.20 -14.88 2.26
N VAL A 442 -27.64 -13.76 1.65
CA VAL A 442 -27.98 -12.53 2.39
C VAL A 442 -29.22 -12.80 3.24
N THR A 443 -28.95 -13.12 4.49
CA THR A 443 -29.94 -13.66 5.42
C THR A 443 -30.61 -12.54 6.22
N GLU A 444 -31.71 -12.93 6.88
CA GLU A 444 -32.26 -12.30 8.07
C GLU A 444 -31.17 -11.76 9.03
N ALA A 445 -29.98 -12.36 9.06
CA ALA A 445 -28.83 -11.88 9.83
C ALA A 445 -28.41 -10.45 9.49
N VAL A 446 -28.40 -10.06 8.21
CA VAL A 446 -28.00 -8.70 7.79
C VAL A 446 -29.03 -7.68 8.27
N ASP A 447 -30.33 -8.00 8.17
CA ASP A 447 -31.40 -7.12 8.66
C ASP A 447 -31.42 -7.02 10.18
N LEU A 448 -31.21 -8.14 10.89
CA LEU A 448 -31.02 -8.15 12.34
C LEU A 448 -29.79 -7.33 12.75
N ASN A 449 -28.69 -7.41 12.00
CA ASN A 449 -27.50 -6.61 12.26
C ASN A 449 -27.78 -5.12 12.04
N ARG A 450 -28.51 -4.73 10.98
CA ARG A 450 -28.93 -3.33 10.76
C ARG A 450 -29.84 -2.83 11.88
N GLN A 451 -30.78 -3.65 12.35
CA GLN A 451 -31.62 -3.33 13.50
C GLN A 451 -30.77 -3.14 14.77
N GLY A 452 -29.85 -4.08 15.05
CA GLY A 452 -28.92 -3.96 16.17
C GLY A 452 -28.05 -2.71 16.12
N VAL A 453 -27.57 -2.31 14.94
CA VAL A 453 -26.82 -1.05 14.76
C VAL A 453 -27.68 0.16 15.10
N ARG A 454 -28.95 0.20 14.68
CA ARG A 454 -29.89 1.28 15.04
C ARG A 454 -30.13 1.36 16.54
N SER A 455 -30.43 0.23 17.19
CA SER A 455 -30.62 0.17 18.65
C SER A 455 -29.34 0.57 19.40
N TYR A 456 -28.17 0.16 18.91
CA TYR A 456 -26.88 0.52 19.51
C TYR A 456 -26.64 2.05 19.43
N GLN A 457 -26.95 2.67 18.29
CA GLN A 457 -26.85 4.12 18.11
C GLN A 457 -27.85 4.88 18.99
N ALA A 458 -29.04 4.31 19.24
CA ALA A 458 -30.04 4.85 20.15
C ALA A 458 -29.70 4.65 21.64
N GLY A 459 -28.58 3.99 21.97
CA GLY A 459 -28.16 3.71 23.35
C GLY A 459 -28.86 2.50 23.99
N GLN A 460 -29.69 1.77 23.25
CA GLN A 460 -30.41 0.58 23.70
C GLN A 460 -29.49 -0.66 23.60
N LEU A 461 -28.46 -0.73 24.46
CA LEU A 461 -27.37 -1.71 24.32
C LEU A 461 -27.81 -3.16 24.44
N ASN A 462 -28.74 -3.47 25.36
CA ASN A 462 -29.22 -4.85 25.56
C ASN A 462 -30.03 -5.36 24.37
N GLU A 463 -30.90 -4.52 23.80
CA GLU A 463 -31.67 -4.84 22.61
C GLU A 463 -30.74 -5.02 21.40
N ALA A 464 -29.77 -4.11 21.24
CA ALA A 464 -28.74 -4.23 20.21
C ALA A 464 -27.98 -5.56 20.31
N LEU A 465 -27.54 -5.94 21.51
CA LEU A 465 -26.81 -7.19 21.74
C LEU A 465 -27.67 -8.42 21.43
N GLN A 466 -28.95 -8.41 21.77
CA GLN A 466 -29.87 -9.52 21.41
C GLN A 466 -29.98 -9.68 19.89
N MET A 467 -30.13 -8.58 19.16
CA MET A 467 -30.19 -8.60 17.69
C MET A 467 -28.87 -9.09 17.08
N PHE A 468 -27.74 -8.61 17.59
CA PHE A 468 -26.42 -9.05 17.14
C PHE A 468 -26.17 -10.54 17.41
N ARG A 469 -26.55 -11.06 18.57
CA ARG A 469 -26.45 -12.50 18.88
C ARG A 469 -27.28 -13.35 17.95
N LYS A 470 -28.53 -12.93 17.67
CA LYS A 470 -29.41 -13.63 16.72
C LYS A 470 -28.78 -13.62 15.32
N ALA A 471 -28.31 -12.46 14.86
CA ALA A 471 -27.60 -12.33 13.59
C ALA A 471 -26.35 -13.22 13.53
N LEU A 472 -25.54 -13.26 14.60
CA LEU A 472 -24.31 -14.04 14.66
C LEU A 472 -24.57 -15.56 14.70
N SER A 473 -25.72 -15.99 15.25
CA SER A 473 -26.12 -17.40 15.19
C SER A 473 -26.48 -17.86 13.78
N LEU A 474 -26.98 -16.94 12.94
CA LEU A 474 -27.33 -17.21 11.55
C LEU A 474 -26.11 -17.15 10.63
N GLN A 475 -25.19 -16.21 10.87
CA GLN A 475 -23.95 -16.06 10.11
C GLN A 475 -22.73 -15.92 11.04
N PRO A 476 -22.20 -17.04 11.58
CA PRO A 476 -21.12 -17.03 12.56
C PRO A 476 -19.80 -16.46 12.04
N LYS A 477 -19.58 -16.52 10.73
CA LYS A 477 -18.37 -16.07 10.03
C LYS A 477 -18.46 -14.65 9.48
N ASN A 478 -19.60 -13.96 9.64
CA ASN A 478 -19.74 -12.59 9.15
C ASN A 478 -18.91 -11.61 9.99
N ILE A 479 -18.00 -10.89 9.33
CA ILE A 479 -17.06 -9.96 9.97
C ILE A 479 -17.79 -8.84 10.70
N SER A 480 -18.70 -8.14 10.01
CA SER A 480 -19.39 -6.99 10.61
C SER A 480 -20.23 -7.39 11.82
N ILE A 481 -20.94 -8.51 11.73
CA ILE A 481 -21.81 -8.99 12.81
C ILE A 481 -20.95 -9.36 14.04
N ALA A 482 -19.85 -10.10 13.85
CA ALA A 482 -18.95 -10.46 14.94
C ALA A 482 -18.33 -9.22 15.61
N LEU A 483 -17.84 -8.25 14.83
CA LEU A 483 -17.25 -7.02 15.36
C LEU A 483 -18.28 -6.13 16.05
N ASN A 484 -19.52 -6.08 15.56
CA ASN A 484 -20.62 -5.36 16.22
C ASN A 484 -21.00 -6.03 17.55
N THR A 485 -21.07 -7.36 17.58
CA THR A 485 -21.33 -8.14 18.81
C THR A 485 -20.24 -7.89 19.85
N ALA A 486 -18.97 -8.06 19.47
CA ALA A 486 -17.82 -7.83 20.35
C ALA A 486 -17.79 -6.39 20.90
N GLN A 487 -18.08 -5.40 20.04
CA GLN A 487 -18.14 -4.00 20.43
C GLN A 487 -19.28 -3.71 21.42
N ALA A 488 -20.46 -4.31 21.23
CA ALA A 488 -21.60 -4.16 22.13
C ALA A 488 -21.33 -4.80 23.49
N LEU A 489 -20.76 -6.02 23.51
CA LEU A 489 -20.34 -6.71 24.73
C LEU A 489 -19.37 -5.87 25.56
N LEU A 490 -18.32 -5.32 24.95
CA LEU A 490 -17.35 -4.47 25.64
C LEU A 490 -17.94 -3.15 26.15
N ARG A 491 -18.98 -2.63 25.49
CA ARG A 491 -19.67 -1.43 25.97
C ARG A 491 -20.56 -1.73 27.16
N ILE A 492 -21.23 -2.88 27.18
CA ILE A 492 -22.06 -3.35 28.31
C ILE A 492 -21.17 -3.73 29.51
N GLY A 493 -20.02 -4.36 29.26
CA GLY A 493 -19.08 -4.78 30.30
C GLY A 493 -18.39 -3.64 31.06
N GLY A 494 -18.38 -2.41 30.51
CA GLY A 494 -17.74 -1.26 31.16
C GLY A 494 -16.22 -1.42 31.32
N GLU A 495 -15.65 -0.74 32.33
CA GLU A 495 -14.20 -0.79 32.61
C GLU A 495 -13.74 -2.14 33.16
N VAL A 496 -14.59 -2.81 33.93
CA VAL A 496 -14.33 -4.15 34.49
C VAL A 496 -15.33 -5.14 33.87
N THR A 497 -14.94 -5.70 32.73
CA THR A 497 -15.80 -6.62 31.98
C THR A 497 -15.95 -7.96 32.71
N PRO A 498 -17.19 -8.44 32.99
CA PRO A 498 -17.42 -9.75 33.59
C PRO A 498 -16.79 -10.89 32.78
N PRO A 499 -16.27 -11.96 33.42
CA PRO A 499 -15.59 -13.06 32.71
C PRO A 499 -16.42 -13.70 31.59
N ALA A 500 -17.74 -13.85 31.79
CA ALA A 500 -18.64 -14.38 30.77
C ALA A 500 -18.74 -13.48 29.53
N ILE A 501 -18.85 -12.16 29.71
CA ILE A 501 -18.89 -11.18 28.61
C ILE A 501 -17.54 -11.12 27.91
N GLN A 502 -16.45 -11.22 28.67
CA GLN A 502 -15.10 -11.25 28.12
C GLN A 502 -14.88 -12.50 27.26
N GLN A 503 -15.30 -13.68 27.73
CA GLN A 503 -15.19 -14.91 26.96
C GLN A 503 -16.03 -14.87 25.68
N GLU A 504 -17.28 -14.40 25.75
CA GLU A 504 -18.12 -14.26 24.56
C GLU A 504 -17.51 -13.28 23.54
N CYS A 505 -16.87 -12.21 24.01
CA CYS A 505 -16.15 -11.29 23.14
C CYS A 505 -14.94 -11.95 22.46
N ARG A 506 -14.18 -12.77 23.21
CA ARG A 506 -13.07 -13.57 22.65
C ARG A 506 -13.58 -14.53 21.57
N ASP A 507 -14.69 -15.21 21.83
CA ASP A 507 -15.28 -16.16 20.87
C ASP A 507 -15.73 -15.45 19.59
N CYS A 508 -16.32 -14.26 19.71
CA CYS A 508 -16.68 -13.44 18.55
C CYS A 508 -15.47 -13.07 17.70
N LEU A 509 -14.38 -12.61 18.33
CA LEU A 509 -13.17 -12.20 17.62
C LEU A 509 -12.41 -13.39 17.03
N ALA A 510 -12.37 -14.53 17.74
CA ALA A 510 -11.73 -15.76 17.26
C ALA A 510 -12.37 -16.26 15.96
N ARG A 511 -13.70 -16.16 15.81
CA ARG A 511 -14.43 -16.56 14.59
C ARG A 511 -14.03 -15.77 13.34
N VAL A 512 -13.49 -14.56 13.52
CA VAL A 512 -13.11 -13.65 12.42
C VAL A 512 -11.62 -13.32 12.45
N ALA A 513 -10.82 -14.14 13.13
CA ALA A 513 -9.38 -13.91 13.28
C ALA A 513 -8.63 -13.94 11.94
N GLY A 514 -9.18 -14.61 10.93
CA GLY A 514 -8.64 -14.68 9.58
C GLY A 514 -9.02 -13.49 8.67
N ILE A 515 -9.57 -12.40 9.21
CA ILE A 515 -9.90 -11.20 8.42
C ILE A 515 -8.66 -10.67 7.66
N PRO A 516 -8.73 -10.50 6.33
CA PRO A 516 -7.60 -10.01 5.54
C PRO A 516 -7.17 -8.60 5.97
N ALA A 517 -5.86 -8.34 5.96
CA ALA A 517 -5.31 -7.01 6.28
C ALA A 517 -5.77 -5.90 5.31
N SER A 518 -6.22 -6.29 4.11
CA SER A 518 -6.78 -5.39 3.11
C SER A 518 -8.26 -5.02 3.36
N ASP A 519 -8.95 -5.67 4.30
CA ASP A 519 -10.35 -5.35 4.62
C ASP A 519 -10.42 -4.03 5.40
N SER A 520 -11.34 -3.15 5.01
CA SER A 520 -11.56 -1.84 5.66
C SER A 520 -11.85 -1.93 7.16
N ARG A 521 -12.32 -3.07 7.66
CA ARG A 521 -12.67 -3.33 9.06
C ARG A 521 -11.49 -3.92 9.86
N TYR A 522 -10.36 -4.24 9.23
CA TYR A 522 -9.20 -4.85 9.88
C TYR A 522 -8.66 -4.03 11.06
N ASP A 523 -8.57 -2.71 10.91
CA ASP A 523 -8.13 -1.82 12.00
C ASP A 523 -9.09 -1.85 13.20
N ARG A 524 -10.40 -1.95 12.94
CA ARG A 524 -11.41 -2.09 13.99
C ARG A 524 -11.26 -3.44 14.71
N TYR A 525 -11.06 -4.52 13.95
CA TYR A 525 -10.75 -5.83 14.52
C TYR A 525 -9.52 -5.76 15.42
N ARG A 526 -8.40 -5.21 14.95
CA ARG A 526 -7.16 -5.08 15.75
C ARG A 526 -7.38 -4.31 17.04
N LYS A 527 -8.08 -3.17 17.00
CA LYS A 527 -8.39 -2.38 18.20
C LYS A 527 -9.21 -3.16 19.22
N LEU A 528 -10.23 -3.89 18.76
CA LEU A 528 -11.06 -4.74 19.62
C LEU A 528 -10.26 -5.92 20.19
N HIS A 529 -9.43 -6.56 19.36
CA HIS A 529 -8.55 -7.64 19.76
C HIS A 529 -7.58 -7.22 20.86
N ILE A 530 -6.88 -6.10 20.69
CA ILE A 530 -5.96 -5.55 21.70
C ILE A 530 -6.68 -5.30 23.02
N LYS A 531 -7.91 -4.76 22.96
CA LYS A 531 -8.71 -4.47 24.17
C LYS A 531 -9.11 -5.74 24.94
N VAL A 532 -9.27 -6.88 24.26
CA VAL A 532 -9.79 -8.13 24.84
C VAL A 532 -8.68 -9.09 25.27
N PHE A 533 -7.61 -9.16 24.47
CA PHE A 533 -6.50 -10.12 24.63
C PHE A 533 -5.23 -9.48 25.19
N GLY A 534 -5.11 -8.14 25.18
CA GLY A 534 -3.85 -7.44 25.41
C GLY A 534 -3.12 -7.11 24.10
N ALA A 535 -2.07 -6.30 24.21
CA ALA A 535 -1.27 -5.84 23.07
C ALA A 535 -0.50 -6.96 22.37
#